data_AF-A0A920QBP2-F1
#
_entry.id   AF-A0A920QBP2-F1
#
_cell.length_a   1.000
_cell.length_b   1.000
_cell.length_c   1.000
_cell.angle_alpha   90.00
_cell.angle_beta   90.00
_cell.angle_gamma   90.00
#
_symmetry.space_group_name_H-M   'P 1'
#
loop_
_entity.id
_entity.type
_entity.pdbx_description
1 polymer ?
#
loop_
_entity_poly.entity_id
_entity_poly.type
_entity_poly.pdbx_seq_one_letter_code
_entity_poly.pdbx_strand_id
1 'polypeptide(L)'
;MVSVTDGSEPVHYSKPKKFYERFSRCGLKPDVIRPGFGLAEIVIMFSGCKTGLDGICVNRHVLEKEGRLELAEKSVPEADQKIWSI
;
A
#
# COMPACT_ATOMS: atom_id res chain seq x y z
N MET A 1 -7.29 -18.70 5.44
CA MET A 1 -6.88 -17.56 4.57
C MET A 1 -5.71 -16.88 5.27
N VAL A 2 -4.55 -16.76 4.62
CA VAL A 2 -3.37 -16.12 5.19
C VAL A 2 -3.30 -14.69 4.67
N SER A 3 -3.10 -13.71 5.56
CA SER A 3 -2.92 -12.30 5.22
C SER A 3 -1.72 -11.74 5.95
N VAL A 4 -0.96 -10.89 5.27
CA VAL A 4 0.18 -10.14 5.82
C VAL A 4 -0.18 -8.66 5.76
N THR A 5 -0.15 -7.99 6.91
CA THR A 5 -0.44 -6.56 6.99
C THR A 5 0.85 -5.76 6.95
N ASP A 6 0.94 -4.81 6.01
CA ASP A 6 1.98 -3.78 5.97
C ASP A 6 1.48 -2.55 6.73
N GLY A 7 1.96 -2.40 7.97
CA GLY A 7 1.67 -1.27 8.84
C GLY A 7 2.64 -0.10 8.71
N SER A 8 3.40 -0.01 7.61
CA SER A 8 4.38 1.06 7.43
C SER A 8 3.70 2.40 7.17
N GLU A 9 4.23 3.46 7.80
CA GLU A 9 3.77 4.82 7.57
C GLU A 9 4.92 5.69 7.06
N PRO A 10 4.95 6.08 5.77
CA PRO A 10 3.99 5.74 4.70
C PRO A 10 4.23 4.37 4.02
N VAL A 11 3.14 3.71 3.57
CA VAL A 11 3.22 2.53 2.68
C VAL A 11 3.64 2.95 1.27
N HIS A 12 4.79 2.45 0.80
CA HIS A 12 5.31 2.72 -0.54
C HIS A 12 5.01 1.57 -1.50
N TYR A 13 4.28 1.82 -2.60
CA TYR A 13 3.80 0.78 -3.53
C TYR A 13 4.90 -0.16 -4.05
N SER A 14 6.07 0.39 -4.36
CA SER A 14 7.18 -0.38 -4.92
C SER A 14 7.71 -1.48 -4.00
N LYS A 15 7.61 -1.34 -2.66
CA LYS A 15 8.16 -2.33 -1.71
C LYS A 15 7.27 -3.59 -1.63
N PRO A 16 5.96 -3.52 -1.34
CA PRO A 16 5.06 -4.68 -1.40
C PRO A 16 5.05 -5.34 -2.77
N LYS A 17 5.07 -4.55 -3.86
CA LYS A 17 5.12 -5.07 -5.22
C LYS A 17 6.35 -5.94 -5.47
N LYS A 18 7.55 -5.44 -5.17
CA LYS A 18 8.81 -6.21 -5.32
C LYS A 18 8.85 -7.45 -4.44
N PHE A 19 8.31 -7.35 -3.22
CA PHE A 19 8.21 -8.51 -2.33
C PHE A 19 7.30 -9.59 -2.92
N TYR A 20 6.10 -9.21 -3.36
CA TYR A 20 5.19 -10.10 -4.05
C TYR A 20 5.86 -10.74 -5.28
N GLU A 21 6.44 -9.95 -6.18
CA GLU A 21 7.09 -10.44 -7.40
C GLU A 21 8.18 -11.46 -7.09
N ARG A 22 9.00 -11.20 -6.07
CA ARG A 22 10.09 -12.09 -5.63
C ARG A 22 9.57 -13.45 -5.16
N PHE A 23 8.50 -13.48 -4.39
CA PHE A 23 7.98 -14.69 -3.74
C PHE A 23 6.79 -15.32 -4.47
N SER A 24 6.33 -14.73 -5.58
CA SER A 24 5.26 -15.24 -6.44
C SER A 24 5.54 -16.68 -6.90
N ARG A 25 6.81 -16.98 -7.22
CA ARG A 25 7.28 -18.32 -7.60
C ARG A 25 7.17 -19.36 -6.49
N CYS A 26 7.07 -18.93 -5.24
CA CYS A 26 6.86 -19.79 -4.07
C CYS A 26 5.38 -19.94 -3.70
N GLY A 27 4.46 -19.42 -4.54
CA GLY A 27 3.02 -19.48 -4.30
C GLY A 27 2.45 -18.30 -3.51
N LEU A 28 3.24 -17.25 -3.25
CA LEU A 28 2.72 -16.02 -2.64
C LEU A 28 1.76 -15.34 -3.63
N LYS A 29 0.50 -15.17 -3.23
CA LYS A 29 -0.52 -14.53 -4.06
C LYS A 29 -0.47 -13.00 -3.89
N PRO A 30 -0.83 -12.22 -4.93
CA PRO A 30 -0.80 -10.76 -4.88
C PRO A 30 -1.79 -10.16 -3.89
N ASP A 31 -2.82 -10.91 -3.49
CA ASP A 31 -3.89 -10.48 -2.59
C ASP A 31 -3.61 -10.74 -1.09
N VAL A 32 -2.41 -11.25 -0.77
CA VAL A 32 -2.00 -11.62 0.59
C VAL A 32 -1.45 -10.42 1.36
N ILE A 33 -0.73 -9.52 0.69
CA ILE A 33 -0.14 -8.32 1.33
C ILE A 33 -1.17 -7.20 1.29
N ARG A 34 -1.45 -6.60 2.45
CA ARG A 34 -2.49 -5.58 2.61
C ARG A 34 -1.95 -4.42 3.42
N PRO A 35 -2.11 -3.17 2.98
CA PRO A 35 -1.82 -2.03 3.83
C PRO A 35 -2.79 -2.03 5.02
N GLY A 36 -2.26 -1.67 6.19
CA GLY A 36 -3.05 -1.39 7.39
C GLY A 36 -2.52 -0.15 8.08
N PHE A 37 -3.42 0.62 8.70
CA PHE A 37 -3.05 1.78 9.50
C PHE A 37 -3.41 1.51 10.96
N GLY A 38 -2.52 1.87 11.87
CA GLY A 38 -2.71 1.64 13.31
C GLY A 38 -1.57 2.27 14.09
N LEU A 39 -1.90 2.85 15.24
CA LEU A 39 -0.88 3.38 16.15
C LEU A 39 -0.51 2.30 17.17
N ALA A 40 0.76 2.21 17.53
CA ALA A 40 1.19 1.26 18.56
C ALA A 40 0.57 1.61 19.92
N GLU A 41 0.36 2.91 20.18
CA GLU A 41 -0.15 3.51 21.41
C GLU A 41 -1.60 3.11 21.74
N ILE A 42 -2.37 2.72 20.74
CA ILE A 42 -3.79 2.36 20.88
C ILE A 42 -4.05 0.86 20.72
N VAL A 43 -3.02 0.07 20.43
CA VAL A 43 -3.08 -1.41 20.25
C VAL A 43 -4.15 -1.86 19.25
N ILE A 44 -4.49 -1.03 18.26
CA ILE A 44 -5.58 -1.27 17.30
C ILE A 44 -5.14 -0.87 15.89
N MET A 45 -5.44 -1.75 14.93
CA MET A 45 -5.45 -1.43 13.50
C MET A 45 -6.80 -0.77 13.17
N PHE A 46 -6.77 0.47 12.69
CA PHE A 46 -7.95 1.29 12.40
C PHE A 46 -8.59 0.99 11.05
N SER A 47 -7.78 0.72 10.04
CA SER A 47 -8.24 0.49 8.67
C SER A 47 -7.42 -0.60 7.99
N GLY A 48 -8.06 -1.34 7.09
CA GLY A 48 -7.46 -2.45 6.36
C GLY A 48 -8.23 -2.82 5.11
N CYS A 49 -7.50 -3.13 4.04
CA CYS A 49 -8.10 -3.60 2.81
C CYS A 49 -8.49 -5.09 2.91
N LYS A 50 -9.72 -5.45 2.52
CA LYS A 50 -10.17 -6.85 2.48
C LYS A 50 -9.60 -7.62 1.28
N THR A 51 -9.30 -6.92 0.18
CA THR A 51 -8.83 -7.48 -1.09
C THR A 51 -7.41 -6.99 -1.43
N GLY A 52 -6.40 -7.58 -0.79
CA GLY A 52 -5.02 -7.42 -1.25
C GLY A 52 -4.48 -5.99 -1.36
N LEU A 53 -3.66 -5.76 -2.39
CA LEU A 53 -3.13 -4.44 -2.78
C LEU A 53 -4.10 -3.63 -3.65
N ASP A 54 -5.43 -3.85 -3.57
CA ASP A 54 -6.45 -2.99 -4.22
C ASP A 54 -6.57 -1.61 -3.52
N GLY A 55 -5.44 -0.99 -3.21
CA GLY A 55 -5.39 0.40 -2.81
C GLY A 55 -5.28 1.29 -4.04
N ILE A 56 -5.74 2.54 -3.90
CA ILE A 56 -5.61 3.52 -4.97
C ILE A 56 -4.18 4.04 -4.95
N CYS A 57 -3.45 3.90 -6.06
CA CYS A 57 -2.16 4.57 -6.22
C CYS A 57 -2.40 6.07 -6.40
N VAL A 58 -1.81 6.87 -5.53
CA VAL A 58 -1.95 8.34 -5.54
C VAL A 58 -0.60 9.01 -5.79
N ASN A 59 -0.65 10.18 -6.43
CA ASN A 59 0.51 11.04 -6.65
C ASN A 59 1.00 11.56 -5.30
N ARG A 60 2.17 11.08 -4.88
CA ARG A 60 2.76 11.41 -3.57
C ARG A 60 2.97 12.91 -3.41
N HIS A 61 3.48 13.58 -4.43
CA HIS A 61 3.84 15.00 -4.32
C HIS A 61 2.61 15.89 -4.15
N VAL A 62 1.55 15.61 -4.90
CA VAL A 62 0.28 16.35 -4.78
C VAL A 62 -0.35 16.11 -3.42
N LEU A 63 -0.37 14.84 -2.96
CA LEU A 63 -0.92 14.52 -1.65
C LEU A 63 -0.15 15.20 -0.51
N GLU A 64 1.19 15.12 -0.53
CA GLU A 64 2.02 15.61 0.59
C GLU A 64 2.20 17.12 0.59
N LYS A 65 2.23 17.78 -0.58
CA LYS A 65 2.42 19.24 -0.66
C LYS A 65 1.13 20.03 -0.69
N GLU A 66 0.11 19.51 -1.36
CA GLU A 66 -1.15 20.25 -1.60
C GLU A 66 -2.30 19.71 -0.76
N GLY A 67 -2.13 18.58 -0.08
CA GLY A 67 -3.19 17.93 0.70
C GLY A 67 -4.33 17.41 -0.17
N ARG A 68 -4.10 17.24 -1.48
CA ARG A 68 -5.10 16.81 -2.46
C ARG A 68 -4.86 15.37 -2.89
N LEU A 69 -5.92 14.59 -2.93
CA LEU A 69 -5.87 13.24 -3.48
C LEU A 69 -5.93 13.32 -5.01
N GLU A 70 -4.87 12.88 -5.65
CA GLU A 70 -4.78 12.74 -7.11
C GLU A 70 -4.34 11.32 -7.44
N LEU A 71 -5.02 10.68 -8.40
CA LEU A 71 -4.66 9.34 -8.86
C LEU A 71 -3.31 9.37 -9.57
N ALA A 72 -2.43 8.42 -9.26
CA ALA A 72 -1.19 8.26 -10.00
C ALA A 72 -1.49 7.79 -11.42
N GLU A 73 -1.19 8.63 -12.41
CA GLU A 73 -1.16 8.22 -13.81
C GLU A 73 -0.02 7.21 -14.07
N LYS A 74 -0.13 6.42 -15.14
CA LYS A 74 0.95 5.49 -15.55
C LYS A 74 2.28 6.18 -15.85
N SER A 75 2.25 7.50 -16.10
CA SER A 75 3.41 8.37 -16.34
C SER A 75 4.19 8.69 -15.05
N VAL A 76 3.58 8.55 -13.87
CA VAL A 76 4.22 8.84 -12.58
C VAL A 76 5.20 7.72 -12.22
N PRO A 77 6.49 8.02 -11.94
CA PRO A 77 7.46 7.01 -11.52
C PRO A 77 6.96 6.21 -10.30
N GLU A 78 7.21 4.90 -10.26
CA GLU A 78 6.77 4.04 -9.13
C GLU A 78 7.28 4.52 -7.76
N ALA A 79 8.40 5.24 -7.72
CA ALA A 79 8.95 5.84 -6.51
C ALA A 79 8.07 6.96 -5.93
N ASP A 80 7.28 7.61 -6.80
CA ASP A 80 6.42 8.74 -6.49
C ASP A 80 4.94 8.32 -6.34
N GLN A 81 4.67 7.01 -6.42
CA GLN A 81 3.37 6.42 -6.15
C GLN A 81 3.26 6.00 -4.68
N LYS A 82 2.12 6.32 -4.06
CA LYS A 82 1.78 5.91 -2.69
C LYS A 82 0.48 5.11 -2.72
N ILE A 83 0.39 4.05 -1.93
CA ILE A 83 -0.88 3.32 -1.78
C ILE A 83 -1.73 4.05 -0.75
N TRP A 84 -2.97 4.38 -1.13
CA TRP A 84 -3.99 4.86 -0.21
C TRP A 84 -5.04 3.77 -0.01
N SER A 85 -5.21 3.30 1.23
CA SER A 85 -6.34 2.46 1.63
C SER A 85 -7.51 3.34 2.07
N ILE A 86 -8.68 3.11 1.50
CA ILE A 86 -9.95 3.73 1.93
C ILE A 86 -10.46 2.98 3.16
#